data_AF-A0A7S0WRR4-F1
#
_entry.id   AF-A0A7S0WRR4-F1
#
_cell.length_a   1.000
_cell.length_b   1.000
_cell.length_c   1.000
_cell.angle_alpha   90.00
_cell.angle_beta   90.00
_cell.angle_gamma   90.00
#
_symmetry.space_group_name_H-M   'P 1'
#
loop_
_entity.id
_entity.type
_entity.pdbx_description
1 polymer ?
#
loop_
_entity_poly.entity_id
_entity_poly.type
_entity_poly.pdbx_seq_one_letter_code
_entity_poly.pdbx_strand_id
1 'polypeptide(L)'
;MPNSASCSMWVVRHGERLDETAGVNEWLRKTPRSRRFDPPLTEEGGRQATVAGKTLSKLGLSFDKVFVSPTMRTLSTAWHVAEQLGINEMVVVPGLCACAAAAVQLGLERLELLTIEEMKALCPRITISIAKKAPSTFMGACSWVAAQGHQAAQSASSSLRGSPVLVVSHREGIRDLMGRNLRLPYCAVANFTASAADPLHGRVGYRFHVVLTAAGGRVLLGQSSPSVEEMLARIRLSDGAEAATRAPDAPDGAAPGDGPAPGPSPGNPAEDRPPSGRSKGANGAPARGDGRGGRPRGGSGG
;
A
#
# COMPACT_ATOMS: atom_id res chain seq x y z
N MET A 1 -11.81 27.90 4.85
CA MET A 1 -11.42 27.11 3.67
C MET A 1 -12.26 25.84 3.69
N PRO A 2 -13.16 25.58 2.71
CA PRO A 2 -13.90 24.34 2.67
C PRO A 2 -12.91 23.16 2.62
N ASN A 3 -13.15 22.16 3.46
CA ASN A 3 -12.29 20.99 3.62
C ASN A 3 -12.36 20.18 2.31
N SER A 4 -11.39 20.37 1.41
CA SER A 4 -11.37 19.66 0.13
C SER A 4 -11.28 18.16 0.42
N ALA A 5 -12.20 17.38 -0.14
CA ALA A 5 -12.22 15.93 0.02
C ALA A 5 -10.83 15.35 -0.30
N SER A 6 -10.34 14.46 0.56
CA SER A 6 -9.01 13.86 0.43
C SER A 6 -9.09 12.35 0.57
N CYS A 7 -8.25 11.64 -0.17
CA CYS A 7 -8.19 10.18 -0.19
C CYS A 7 -6.76 9.74 0.15
N SER A 8 -6.62 8.68 0.95
CA SER A 8 -5.31 8.07 1.21
C SER A 8 -4.98 7.07 0.12
N MET A 9 -3.89 7.29 -0.61
CA MET A 9 -3.41 6.43 -1.68
C MET A 9 -2.13 5.71 -1.24
N TRP A 10 -2.18 4.39 -1.25
CA TRP A 10 -1.06 3.52 -0.92
C TRP A 10 -0.50 2.94 -2.21
N VAL A 11 0.75 3.28 -2.54
CA VAL A 11 1.41 2.85 -3.78
C VAL A 11 2.52 1.87 -3.45
N VAL A 12 2.40 0.64 -3.95
CA VAL A 12 3.40 -0.42 -3.81
C VAL A 12 4.19 -0.52 -5.10
N ARG A 13 5.52 -0.44 -5.01
CA ARG A 13 6.40 -0.79 -6.13
C ARG A 13 6.33 -2.31 -6.37
N HIS A 14 6.37 -2.76 -7.62
CA HIS A 14 6.56 -4.17 -7.93
C HIS A 14 7.77 -4.81 -7.21
N GLY A 15 7.76 -6.14 -7.08
CA GLY A 15 8.87 -6.94 -6.55
C GLY A 15 10.05 -7.06 -7.51
N GLU A 16 11.08 -7.78 -7.07
CA GLU A 16 12.27 -8.09 -7.88
C GLU A 16 11.90 -8.77 -9.22
N ARG A 17 12.61 -8.36 -10.28
CA ARG A 17 12.35 -8.79 -11.66
C ARG A 17 13.37 -9.83 -12.09
N LEU A 18 12.92 -10.80 -12.89
CA LEU A 18 13.78 -11.89 -13.38
C LEU A 18 14.93 -11.41 -14.27
N ASP A 19 14.73 -10.34 -15.04
CA ASP A 19 15.74 -9.78 -15.96
C ASP A 19 16.94 -9.12 -15.26
N GLU A 20 16.87 -8.96 -13.94
CA GLU A 20 17.96 -8.42 -13.11
C GLU A 20 18.72 -9.53 -12.36
N THR A 21 18.50 -10.79 -12.74
CA THR A 21 19.11 -11.97 -12.11
C THR A 21 19.90 -12.81 -13.11
N ALA A 22 20.59 -13.85 -12.61
CA ALA A 22 21.27 -14.82 -13.45
C ALA A 22 20.32 -15.57 -14.42
N GLY A 23 19.02 -15.63 -14.12
CA GLY A 23 18.01 -16.29 -14.95
C GLY A 23 17.63 -15.54 -16.25
N VAL A 24 18.15 -14.33 -16.45
CA VAL A 24 17.80 -13.46 -17.59
C VAL A 24 18.01 -14.14 -18.96
N ASN A 25 19.11 -14.87 -19.13
CA ASN A 25 19.44 -15.47 -20.43
C ASN A 25 18.45 -16.55 -20.85
N GLU A 26 18.02 -17.38 -19.89
CA GLU A 26 17.04 -18.43 -20.16
C GLU A 26 15.69 -17.82 -20.52
N TRP A 27 15.26 -16.80 -19.78
CA TRP A 27 14.03 -16.07 -20.05
C TRP A 27 14.06 -15.40 -21.44
N LEU A 28 15.13 -14.68 -21.77
CA LEU A 28 15.28 -14.04 -23.08
C LEU A 28 15.20 -15.03 -24.25
N ARG A 29 15.72 -16.25 -24.08
CA ARG A 29 15.65 -17.32 -25.09
C ARG A 29 14.21 -17.83 -25.32
N LYS A 30 13.40 -17.87 -24.27
CA LYS A 30 12.02 -18.38 -24.30
C LYS A 30 10.98 -17.29 -24.59
N THR A 31 11.33 -16.02 -24.43
CA THR A 31 10.39 -14.89 -24.54
C THR A 31 10.52 -14.14 -25.87
N PRO A 32 9.40 -13.97 -26.61
CA PRO A 32 9.36 -13.17 -27.84
C PRO A 32 9.89 -11.76 -27.61
N ARG A 33 10.59 -11.20 -28.61
CA ARG A 33 11.21 -9.86 -28.49
C ARG A 33 10.21 -8.78 -28.09
N SER A 34 8.98 -8.84 -28.61
CA SER A 34 7.90 -7.91 -28.29
C SER A 34 7.47 -7.94 -26.82
N ARG A 35 7.77 -9.01 -26.07
CA ARG A 35 7.38 -9.21 -24.66
C ARG A 35 8.53 -9.05 -23.66
N ARG A 36 9.76 -8.83 -24.14
CA ARG A 36 10.96 -8.68 -23.28
C ARG A 36 10.97 -7.39 -22.45
N PHE A 37 10.04 -6.47 -22.68
CA PHE A 37 9.88 -5.30 -21.82
C PHE A 37 9.16 -5.62 -20.50
N ASP A 38 8.52 -6.79 -20.43
CA ASP A 38 7.68 -7.20 -19.31
C ASP A 38 8.17 -8.49 -18.62
N PRO A 39 9.29 -8.41 -17.90
CA PRO A 39 9.83 -9.56 -17.17
C PRO A 39 8.92 -9.97 -16.02
N PRO A 40 8.87 -11.29 -15.69
CA PRO A 40 8.14 -11.78 -14.54
C PRO A 40 8.84 -11.40 -13.24
N LEU A 41 8.16 -11.62 -12.11
CA LEU A 41 8.82 -11.61 -10.81
C LEU A 41 9.75 -12.82 -10.66
N THR A 42 10.77 -12.66 -9.82
CA THR A 42 11.50 -13.78 -9.23
C THR A 42 10.71 -14.38 -8.07
N GLU A 43 11.14 -15.54 -7.56
CA GLU A 43 10.62 -16.10 -6.32
C GLU A 43 10.81 -15.13 -5.14
N GLU A 44 12.00 -14.51 -5.05
CA GLU A 44 12.28 -13.47 -4.05
C GLU A 44 11.38 -12.25 -4.22
N GLY A 45 11.09 -11.84 -5.47
CA GLY A 45 10.11 -10.78 -5.76
C GLY A 45 8.71 -11.12 -5.25
N GLY A 46 8.28 -12.38 -5.38
CA GLY A 46 7.04 -12.88 -4.78
C GLY A 46 7.07 -12.81 -3.25
N ARG A 47 8.17 -13.26 -2.62
CA ARG A 47 8.35 -13.19 -1.16
C ARG A 47 8.31 -11.73 -0.65
N GLN A 48 8.96 -10.81 -1.35
CA GLN A 48 8.92 -9.37 -1.05
C GLN A 48 7.50 -8.82 -1.10
N ALA A 49 6.72 -9.20 -2.10
CA ALA A 49 5.33 -8.79 -2.25
C ALA A 49 4.45 -9.31 -1.11
N THR A 50 4.62 -10.57 -0.73
CA THR A 50 3.96 -11.14 0.46
C THR A 50 4.30 -10.36 1.72
N VAL A 51 5.56 -9.99 1.93
CA VAL A 51 5.96 -9.21 3.11
C VAL A 51 5.37 -7.80 3.09
N ALA A 52 5.27 -7.15 1.94
CA ALA A 52 4.58 -5.87 1.80
C ALA A 52 3.09 -5.98 2.15
N GLY A 53 2.41 -7.03 1.66
CA GLY A 53 1.01 -7.31 2.03
C GLY A 53 0.83 -7.51 3.53
N LYS A 54 1.69 -8.30 4.18
CA LYS A 54 1.70 -8.47 5.65
C LYS A 54 2.02 -7.19 6.41
N THR A 55 2.78 -6.29 5.81
CA THR A 55 3.09 -4.99 6.42
C THR A 55 1.85 -4.10 6.36
N LEU A 56 1.15 -4.07 5.22
CA LEU A 56 -0.10 -3.33 5.06
C LEU A 56 -1.21 -3.86 5.99
N SER A 57 -1.35 -5.18 6.16
CA SER A 57 -2.39 -5.75 7.03
C SER A 57 -2.24 -5.33 8.51
N LYS A 58 -1.00 -5.10 8.97
CA LYS A 58 -0.70 -4.61 10.33
C LYS A 58 -1.11 -3.16 10.57
N LEU A 59 -1.40 -2.39 9.52
CA LEU A 59 -1.81 -0.99 9.64
C LEU A 59 -3.29 -0.85 10.04
N GLY A 60 -4.08 -1.93 9.96
CA GLY A 60 -5.52 -1.88 10.25
C GLY A 60 -6.32 -1.11 9.20
N LEU A 61 -5.82 -1.05 7.97
CA LEU A 61 -6.51 -0.44 6.83
C LEU A 61 -7.33 -1.50 6.10
N SER A 62 -8.51 -1.12 5.63
CA SER A 62 -9.31 -1.95 4.72
C SER A 62 -9.26 -1.37 3.32
N PHE A 63 -9.08 -2.21 2.31
CA PHE A 63 -9.09 -1.82 0.91
C PHE A 63 -10.11 -2.70 0.18
N ASP A 64 -10.96 -2.09 -0.64
CA ASP A 64 -11.99 -2.83 -1.37
C ASP A 64 -11.41 -3.61 -2.55
N LYS A 65 -10.40 -3.04 -3.21
CA LYS A 65 -9.77 -3.58 -4.42
C LYS A 65 -8.35 -3.07 -4.59
N VAL A 66 -7.59 -3.76 -5.45
CA VAL A 66 -6.24 -3.33 -5.87
C VAL A 66 -6.28 -2.73 -7.27
N PHE A 67 -5.84 -1.50 -7.43
CA PHE A 67 -5.59 -0.89 -8.74
C PHE A 67 -4.17 -1.21 -9.19
N VAL A 68 -3.99 -1.71 -10.40
CA VAL A 68 -2.70 -2.28 -10.81
C VAL A 68 -2.29 -1.86 -12.22
N SER A 69 -0.99 -1.65 -12.43
CA SER A 69 -0.42 -1.54 -13.77
C SER A 69 -0.53 -2.88 -14.52
N PRO A 70 -0.76 -2.89 -15.85
CA PRO A 70 -0.93 -4.12 -16.64
C PRO A 70 0.31 -5.01 -16.80
N THR A 71 1.47 -4.63 -16.26
CA THR A 71 2.70 -5.43 -16.41
C THR A 71 2.65 -6.71 -15.56
N MET A 72 3.21 -7.81 -16.06
CA MET A 72 3.24 -9.10 -15.39
C MET A 72 3.81 -8.99 -13.96
N ARG A 73 4.92 -8.26 -13.79
CA ARG A 73 5.54 -8.03 -12.48
C ARG A 73 4.63 -7.29 -11.49
N THR A 74 3.83 -6.32 -11.95
CA THR A 74 2.90 -5.58 -11.08
C THR A 74 1.66 -6.40 -10.76
N LEU A 75 1.15 -7.19 -11.71
CA LEU A 75 0.04 -8.13 -11.50
C LEU A 75 0.41 -9.20 -10.47
N SER A 76 1.54 -9.87 -10.63
CA SER A 76 2.01 -10.88 -9.65
C SER A 76 2.27 -10.26 -8.29
N THR A 77 2.82 -9.04 -8.22
CA THR A 77 2.99 -8.32 -6.95
C THR A 77 1.63 -8.05 -6.30
N ALA A 78 0.67 -7.53 -7.06
CA ALA A 78 -0.66 -7.21 -6.58
C ALA A 78 -1.41 -8.45 -6.11
N TRP A 79 -1.25 -9.59 -6.78
CA TRP A 79 -1.84 -10.85 -6.37
C TRP A 79 -1.32 -11.30 -4.99
N HIS A 80 0.01 -11.34 -4.80
CA HIS A 80 0.59 -11.68 -3.49
C HIS A 80 0.19 -10.70 -2.38
N VAL A 81 0.09 -9.41 -2.69
CA VAL A 81 -0.36 -8.39 -1.73
C VAL A 81 -1.84 -8.60 -1.38
N ALA A 82 -2.70 -8.80 -2.39
CA ALA A 82 -4.13 -9.01 -2.23
C ALA A 82 -4.44 -10.25 -1.37
N GLU A 83 -3.70 -11.35 -1.55
CA GLU A 83 -3.84 -12.55 -0.73
C GLU A 83 -3.61 -12.28 0.76
N GLN A 84 -2.65 -11.42 1.12
CA GLN A 84 -2.40 -11.08 2.53
C GLN A 84 -3.44 -10.14 3.13
N LEU A 85 -4.18 -9.42 2.28
CA LEU A 85 -5.20 -8.45 2.67
C LEU A 85 -6.62 -9.01 2.55
N GLY A 86 -6.79 -10.23 2.02
CA GLY A 86 -8.11 -10.81 1.77
C GLY A 86 -8.90 -10.12 0.65
N ILE A 87 -8.22 -9.41 -0.26
CA ILE A 87 -8.84 -8.69 -1.37
C ILE A 87 -9.08 -9.65 -2.52
N ASN A 88 -10.30 -9.67 -3.06
CA ASN A 88 -10.72 -10.58 -4.14
C ASN A 88 -10.98 -9.87 -5.48
N GLU A 89 -10.71 -8.56 -5.57
CA GLU A 89 -10.88 -7.77 -6.79
C GLU A 89 -9.60 -6.98 -7.15
N MET A 90 -9.23 -7.06 -8.42
CA MET A 90 -8.13 -6.30 -9.02
C MET A 90 -8.63 -5.56 -10.27
N VAL A 91 -8.35 -4.27 -10.33
CA VAL A 91 -8.70 -3.39 -11.45
C VAL A 91 -7.42 -2.98 -12.16
N VAL A 92 -7.24 -3.48 -13.37
CA VAL A 92 -6.10 -3.14 -14.22
C VAL A 92 -6.32 -1.77 -14.83
N VAL A 93 -5.40 -0.85 -14.57
CA VAL A 93 -5.43 0.54 -15.04
C VAL A 93 -4.22 0.76 -15.96
N PRO A 94 -4.39 0.74 -17.30
CA PRO A 94 -3.27 0.85 -18.24
C PRO A 94 -2.37 2.06 -18.02
N GLY A 95 -2.94 3.23 -17.70
CA GLY A 95 -2.18 4.46 -17.43
C GLY A 95 -1.20 4.35 -16.26
N LEU A 96 -1.39 3.42 -15.32
CA LEU A 96 -0.40 3.17 -14.26
C LEU A 96 0.93 2.62 -14.81
N CYS A 97 0.95 2.05 -16.03
CA CYS A 97 2.17 1.64 -16.73
C CYS A 97 2.90 2.81 -17.40
N ALA A 98 2.27 3.99 -17.58
CA ALA A 98 2.85 5.08 -18.38
C ALA A 98 4.18 5.62 -17.82
N CYS A 99 4.47 5.42 -16.53
CA CYS A 99 5.74 5.78 -15.90
C CYS A 99 6.85 4.71 -16.08
N ALA A 100 6.51 3.51 -16.55
CA ALA A 100 7.50 2.46 -16.77
C ALA A 100 8.42 2.82 -17.95
N ALA A 101 9.71 2.50 -17.82
CA ALA A 101 10.72 2.86 -18.83
C ALA A 101 10.33 2.47 -20.26
N ALA A 102 9.77 1.27 -20.45
CA ALA A 102 9.31 0.81 -21.76
C ALA A 102 8.16 1.64 -22.33
N ALA A 103 7.19 2.03 -21.49
CA ALA A 103 6.07 2.86 -21.90
C ALA A 103 6.53 4.29 -22.24
N VAL A 104 7.46 4.83 -21.47
CA VAL A 104 8.08 6.15 -21.75
C VAL A 104 8.84 6.12 -23.09
N GLN A 105 9.55 5.03 -23.38
CA GLN A 105 10.36 4.91 -24.59
C GLN A 105 9.53 4.61 -25.85
N LEU A 106 8.49 3.79 -25.74
CA LEU A 106 7.78 3.24 -26.90
C LEU A 106 6.36 3.78 -27.07
N GLY A 107 5.75 4.36 -26.02
CA GLY A 107 4.31 4.62 -25.96
C GLY A 107 3.52 3.40 -25.48
N LEU A 108 2.45 3.62 -24.72
CA LEU A 108 1.63 2.53 -24.16
C LEU A 108 0.94 1.70 -25.25
N GLU A 109 0.50 2.36 -26.31
CA GLU A 109 -0.20 1.78 -27.46
C GLU A 109 0.67 0.82 -28.28
N ARG A 110 1.99 0.90 -28.13
CA ARG A 110 2.96 0.04 -28.83
C ARG A 110 3.43 -1.13 -27.98
N LEU A 111 2.99 -1.21 -26.72
CA LEU A 111 3.34 -2.31 -25.83
C LEU A 111 2.36 -3.47 -26.01
N GLU A 112 2.91 -4.65 -26.29
CA GLU A 112 2.15 -5.90 -26.29
C GLU A 112 1.95 -6.36 -24.82
N LEU A 113 0.93 -5.78 -24.16
CA LEU A 113 0.55 -6.13 -22.79
C LEU A 113 -0.16 -7.48 -22.72
N LEU A 114 -0.23 -8.07 -21.52
CA LEU A 114 -0.98 -9.31 -21.28
C LEU A 114 -2.44 -9.18 -21.74
N THR A 115 -3.04 -10.25 -22.25
CA THR A 115 -4.50 -10.33 -22.44
C THR A 115 -5.20 -10.57 -21.10
N ILE A 116 -6.52 -10.37 -21.05
CA ILE A 116 -7.28 -10.62 -19.81
C ILE A 116 -7.23 -12.11 -19.39
N GLU A 117 -7.16 -13.02 -20.36
CA GLU A 117 -7.00 -14.46 -20.13
C GLU A 117 -5.64 -14.76 -19.52
N GLU A 118 -4.57 -14.17 -20.05
CA GLU A 118 -3.22 -14.31 -19.49
C GLU A 118 -3.15 -13.72 -18.08
N MET A 119 -3.77 -12.56 -17.83
CA MET A 119 -3.84 -11.96 -16.49
C MET A 119 -4.57 -12.86 -15.49
N LYS A 120 -5.70 -13.47 -15.90
CA LYS A 120 -6.46 -14.40 -15.06
C LYS A 120 -5.69 -15.69 -14.79
N ALA A 121 -4.98 -16.22 -15.78
CA ALA A 121 -4.11 -17.38 -15.61
C ALA A 121 -2.96 -17.07 -14.63
N LEU A 122 -2.41 -15.85 -14.70
CA LEU A 122 -1.37 -15.38 -13.80
C LEU A 122 -1.85 -15.21 -12.35
N CYS A 123 -3.12 -14.82 -12.15
CA CYS A 123 -3.70 -14.56 -10.83
C CYS A 123 -5.04 -15.32 -10.66
N PRO A 124 -5.03 -16.65 -10.46
CA PRO A 124 -6.22 -17.51 -10.63
C PRO A 124 -7.30 -17.41 -9.53
N ARG A 125 -7.09 -16.58 -8.49
CA ARG A 125 -7.99 -16.47 -7.32
C ARG A 125 -8.51 -15.05 -7.07
N ILE A 126 -8.34 -14.17 -8.05
CA ILE A 126 -8.76 -12.78 -7.94
C ILE A 126 -9.60 -12.40 -9.17
N THR A 127 -10.68 -11.66 -8.96
CA THR A 127 -11.49 -11.14 -10.04
C THR A 127 -10.74 -10.00 -10.70
N ILE A 128 -10.44 -10.14 -12.00
CA ILE A 128 -9.71 -9.13 -12.76
C ILE A 128 -10.65 -8.42 -13.72
N SER A 129 -10.63 -7.08 -13.68
CA SER A 129 -11.28 -6.21 -14.67
C SER A 129 -10.29 -5.19 -15.24
N ILE A 130 -10.61 -4.61 -16.39
CA ILE A 130 -9.78 -3.57 -17.03
C ILE A 130 -10.55 -2.25 -17.05
N ALA A 131 -9.97 -1.20 -16.47
CA ALA A 131 -10.53 0.15 -16.45
C ALA A 131 -10.35 0.85 -17.80
N LYS A 132 -11.19 0.51 -18.79
CA LYS A 132 -11.12 1.06 -20.15
C LYS A 132 -11.30 2.58 -20.23
N LYS A 133 -11.98 3.19 -19.25
CA LYS A 133 -12.23 4.64 -19.18
C LYS A 133 -11.15 5.41 -18.41
N ALA A 134 -10.17 4.71 -17.82
CA ALA A 134 -9.12 5.37 -17.07
C ALA A 134 -8.18 6.14 -18.01
N PRO A 135 -7.64 7.30 -17.59
CA PRO A 135 -6.68 8.04 -18.39
C PRO A 135 -5.41 7.23 -18.71
N SER A 136 -4.81 7.51 -19.87
CA SER A 136 -3.59 6.85 -20.33
C SER A 136 -2.30 7.40 -19.72
N THR A 137 -2.33 8.59 -19.12
CA THR A 137 -1.16 9.16 -18.42
C THR A 137 -1.07 8.64 -16.98
N PHE A 138 0.14 8.56 -16.44
CA PHE A 138 0.34 8.08 -15.07
C PHE A 138 -0.38 8.96 -14.03
N MET A 139 -0.21 10.28 -14.14
CA MET A 139 -0.85 11.24 -13.24
C MET A 139 -2.37 11.29 -13.40
N GLY A 140 -2.87 11.14 -14.63
CA GLY A 140 -4.31 11.03 -14.89
C GLY A 140 -4.89 9.76 -14.27
N ALA A 141 -4.21 8.63 -14.42
CA ALA A 141 -4.61 7.35 -13.83
C ALA A 141 -4.63 7.42 -12.30
N CYS A 142 -3.61 7.99 -11.65
CA CYS A 142 -3.61 8.19 -10.20
C CYS A 142 -4.77 9.07 -9.74
N SER A 143 -5.03 10.18 -10.45
CA SER A 143 -6.12 11.10 -10.13
C SER A 143 -7.49 10.41 -10.27
N TRP A 144 -7.65 9.59 -11.31
CA TRP A 144 -8.85 8.77 -11.51
C TRP A 144 -9.03 7.74 -10.38
N VAL A 145 -7.96 7.04 -9.97
CA VAL A 145 -8.00 6.09 -8.84
C VAL A 145 -8.36 6.80 -7.53
N ALA A 146 -7.79 7.97 -7.25
CA ALA A 146 -8.15 8.76 -6.07
C ALA A 146 -9.64 9.12 -6.05
N ALA A 147 -10.20 9.49 -7.20
CA ALA A 147 -11.62 9.78 -7.34
C ALA A 147 -12.51 8.54 -7.10
N GLN A 148 -12.03 7.33 -7.44
CA GLN A 148 -12.75 6.09 -7.08
C GLN A 148 -12.86 5.91 -5.57
N GLY A 149 -11.80 6.23 -4.82
CA GLY A 149 -11.81 6.20 -3.35
C GLY A 149 -12.78 7.22 -2.74
N HIS A 150 -12.90 8.41 -3.34
CA HIS A 150 -13.91 9.41 -2.92
C HIS A 150 -15.34 8.93 -3.19
N GLN A 151 -15.60 8.38 -4.37
CA GLN A 151 -16.93 7.87 -4.74
C GLN A 151 -17.37 6.75 -3.80
N ALA A 152 -16.48 5.82 -3.46
CA ALA A 152 -16.76 4.74 -2.53
C ALA A 152 -17.18 5.26 -1.13
N ALA A 153 -16.48 6.26 -0.59
CA ALA A 153 -16.82 6.85 0.70
C ALA A 153 -18.15 7.62 0.70
N GLN A 154 -18.44 8.35 -0.38
CA GLN A 154 -19.70 9.07 -0.53
C GLN A 154 -20.90 8.10 -0.54
N SER A 155 -20.80 6.99 -1.27
CA SER A 155 -21.84 5.96 -1.29
C SER A 155 -22.02 5.27 0.07
N ALA A 156 -20.98 5.19 0.90
CA ALA A 156 -21.05 4.64 2.25
C ALA A 156 -21.62 5.62 3.30
N SER A 157 -22.03 6.84 2.90
CA SER A 157 -22.56 7.87 3.82
C SER A 157 -21.64 8.20 5.00
N SER A 158 -20.34 7.98 4.82
CA SER A 158 -19.32 8.08 5.88
C SER A 158 -18.21 9.03 5.46
N SER A 159 -18.04 10.09 6.27
CA SER A 159 -16.87 10.98 6.36
C SER A 159 -16.55 11.88 5.16
N LEU A 160 -15.89 13.00 5.45
CA LEU A 160 -15.26 13.90 4.47
C LEU A 160 -13.99 13.29 3.84
N ARG A 161 -13.59 12.07 4.26
CA ARG A 161 -12.43 11.33 3.76
C ARG A 161 -12.85 10.19 2.85
N GLY A 162 -12.18 10.09 1.70
CA GLY A 162 -12.31 8.96 0.79
C GLY A 162 -11.78 7.66 1.40
N SER A 163 -12.33 6.52 0.98
CA SER A 163 -11.80 5.20 1.32
C SER A 163 -10.34 5.11 0.85
N PRO A 164 -9.44 4.51 1.64
CA PRO A 164 -8.07 4.35 1.21
C PRO A 164 -8.01 3.45 -0.04
N VAL A 165 -7.18 3.82 -1.00
CA VAL A 165 -7.00 3.07 -2.24
C VAL A 165 -5.60 2.44 -2.28
N LEU A 166 -5.52 1.21 -2.79
CA LEU A 166 -4.28 0.48 -2.96
C LEU A 166 -3.91 0.40 -4.43
N VAL A 167 -2.68 0.82 -4.75
CA VAL A 167 -2.13 0.90 -6.09
C VAL A 167 -0.85 0.08 -6.16
N VAL A 168 -0.69 -0.75 -7.19
CA VAL A 168 0.58 -1.45 -7.46
C VAL A 168 1.15 -0.97 -8.79
N SER A 169 2.33 -0.38 -8.74
CA SER A 169 2.95 0.33 -9.87
C SER A 169 4.49 0.23 -9.84
N HIS A 170 5.16 1.17 -10.50
CA HIS A 170 6.60 1.22 -10.72
C HIS A 170 7.27 2.21 -9.76
N ARG A 171 8.60 2.13 -9.68
CA ARG A 171 9.41 3.03 -8.84
C ARG A 171 9.28 4.48 -9.30
N GLU A 172 9.26 4.67 -10.61
CA GLU A 172 9.16 5.94 -11.31
C GLU A 172 7.87 6.65 -10.89
N GLY A 173 6.75 5.93 -10.85
CA GLY A 173 5.47 6.50 -10.40
C GLY A 173 5.50 7.03 -8.96
N ILE A 174 6.17 6.33 -8.03
CA ILE A 174 6.34 6.84 -6.66
C ILE A 174 7.19 8.12 -6.67
N ARG A 175 8.27 8.17 -7.45
CA ARG A 175 9.14 9.35 -7.57
C ARG A 175 8.40 10.55 -8.16
N ASP A 176 7.57 10.31 -9.18
CA ASP A 176 6.76 11.33 -9.83
C ASP A 176 5.76 11.96 -8.84
N LEU A 177 5.04 11.12 -8.08
CA LEU A 177 4.12 11.60 -7.03
C LEU A 177 4.84 12.33 -5.90
N MET A 178 6.08 11.94 -5.59
CA MET A 178 6.89 12.59 -4.55
C MET A 178 7.58 13.87 -5.02
N GLY A 179 7.72 14.08 -6.34
CA GLY A 179 8.51 15.17 -6.92
C GLY A 179 10.01 15.08 -6.63
N ARG A 180 10.56 13.89 -6.33
CA ARG A 180 11.99 13.70 -6.00
C ARG A 180 12.50 12.30 -6.31
N ASN A 181 13.78 12.22 -6.62
CA ASN A 181 14.45 10.97 -6.97
C ASN A 181 15.00 10.28 -5.71
N LEU A 182 14.25 9.33 -5.15
CA LEU A 182 14.71 8.48 -4.04
C LEU A 182 15.07 7.08 -4.51
N ARG A 183 16.07 6.47 -3.86
CA ARG A 183 16.33 5.03 -4.01
C ARG A 183 15.27 4.27 -3.22
N LEU A 184 14.32 3.67 -3.94
CA LEU A 184 13.28 2.83 -3.35
C LEU A 184 13.69 1.36 -3.56
N PRO A 185 13.64 0.50 -2.53
CA PRO A 185 13.81 -0.95 -2.72
C PRO A 185 12.60 -1.56 -3.42
N TYR A 186 12.69 -2.85 -3.75
CA TYR A 186 11.55 -3.63 -4.21
C TYR A 186 10.46 -3.70 -3.15
N CYS A 187 9.19 -3.74 -3.59
CA CYS A 187 8.03 -3.75 -2.70
C CYS A 187 8.00 -2.63 -1.66
N ALA A 188 8.65 -1.50 -1.94
CA ALA A 188 8.48 -0.28 -1.17
C ALA A 188 7.02 0.16 -1.23
N VAL A 189 6.46 0.52 -0.07
CA VAL A 189 5.07 0.96 0.07
C VAL A 189 5.07 2.44 0.45
N ALA A 190 4.57 3.29 -0.43
CA ALA A 190 4.47 4.73 -0.21
C ALA A 190 3.03 5.15 0.10
N ASN A 191 2.83 6.04 1.08
CA ASN A 191 1.53 6.66 1.35
C ASN A 191 1.51 8.11 0.86
N PHE A 192 0.45 8.45 0.14
CA PHE A 192 0.10 9.81 -0.26
C PHE A 192 -1.30 10.17 0.21
N THR A 193 -1.50 11.44 0.59
CA THR A 193 -2.85 12.03 0.54
C THR A 193 -3.05 12.68 -0.82
N ALA A 194 -4.05 12.21 -1.56
CA ALA A 194 -4.54 12.84 -2.77
C ALA A 194 -5.67 13.81 -2.40
N SER A 195 -5.46 15.10 -2.63
CA SER A 195 -6.49 16.12 -2.50
C SER A 195 -7.33 16.20 -3.77
N ALA A 196 -8.64 16.43 -3.65
CA ALA A 196 -9.48 16.75 -4.81
C ALA A 196 -8.79 17.82 -5.68
N ALA A 197 -8.93 17.69 -7.00
CA ALA A 197 -8.29 18.59 -7.95
C ALA A 197 -8.58 20.05 -7.58
N ASP A 198 -7.53 20.87 -7.51
CA ASP A 198 -7.71 22.31 -7.31
C ASP A 198 -8.59 22.85 -8.45
N PRO A 199 -9.75 23.47 -8.16
CA PRO A 199 -10.61 24.05 -9.18
C PRO A 199 -9.89 25.05 -10.10
N LEU A 200 -8.82 25.69 -9.63
CA LEU A 200 -8.06 26.69 -10.40
C LEU A 200 -7.03 26.09 -11.35
N HIS A 201 -6.44 24.93 -11.01
CA HIS A 201 -5.34 24.34 -11.76
C HIS A 201 -5.66 22.96 -12.35
N GLY A 202 -6.80 22.37 -11.99
CA GLY A 202 -7.25 21.06 -12.45
C GLY A 202 -6.34 19.90 -12.03
N ARG A 203 -5.35 20.12 -11.16
CA ARG A 203 -4.36 19.12 -10.75
C ARG A 203 -4.67 18.61 -9.35
N VAL A 204 -4.67 17.28 -9.20
CA VAL A 204 -4.68 16.59 -7.91
C VAL A 204 -3.33 16.82 -7.24
N GLY A 205 -3.34 17.38 -6.03
CA GLY A 205 -2.17 17.53 -5.19
C GLY A 205 -1.89 16.23 -4.42
N TYR A 206 -0.62 15.80 -4.39
CA TYR A 206 -0.19 14.64 -3.63
C TYR A 206 0.73 15.07 -2.49
N ARG A 207 0.34 14.73 -1.26
CA ARG A 207 1.19 14.93 -0.08
C ARG A 207 1.79 13.58 0.33
N PHE A 208 3.11 13.46 0.22
CA PHE A 208 3.85 12.28 0.66
C PHE A 208 3.96 12.22 2.19
N HIS A 209 3.75 11.02 2.77
CA HIS A 209 3.86 10.81 4.21
C HIS A 209 5.01 9.89 4.61
N VAL A 210 5.08 8.70 4.01
CA VAL A 210 6.01 7.64 4.44
C VAL A 210 6.34 6.69 3.30
N VAL A 211 7.52 6.05 3.40
CA VAL A 211 7.83 4.78 2.71
C VAL A 211 8.11 3.68 3.75
N LEU A 212 7.42 2.55 3.61
CA LEU A 212 7.70 1.31 4.32
C LEU A 212 8.48 0.36 3.40
N THR A 213 9.38 -0.43 3.96
CA THR A 213 10.17 -1.42 3.21
C THR A 213 9.89 -2.83 3.70
N ALA A 214 10.09 -3.83 2.84
CA ALA A 214 9.88 -5.24 3.18
C ALA A 214 10.76 -5.73 4.35
N ALA A 215 11.87 -5.06 4.66
CA ALA A 215 12.68 -5.37 5.84
C ALA A 215 12.06 -4.86 7.16
N GLY A 216 10.87 -4.26 7.14
CA GLY A 216 10.29 -3.56 8.29
C GLY A 216 11.04 -2.27 8.68
N GLY A 217 12.14 -1.94 7.97
CA GLY A 217 12.90 -0.71 8.16
C GLY A 217 12.10 0.49 7.64
N ARG A 218 11.94 1.50 8.50
CA ARG A 218 11.48 2.84 8.08
C ARG A 218 12.57 3.43 7.18
N VAL A 219 12.22 3.79 5.95
CA VAL A 219 13.11 4.55 5.09
C VAL A 219 12.44 5.88 4.78
N LEU A 220 12.92 6.91 5.47
CA LEU A 220 12.68 8.33 5.20
C LEU A 220 11.26 8.81 5.55
N LEU A 221 11.12 9.25 6.80
CA LEU A 221 10.19 10.30 7.18
C LEU A 221 10.79 11.62 6.69
N GLY A 222 10.01 12.48 6.03
CA GLY A 222 10.44 13.87 5.80
C GLY A 222 10.75 14.52 7.16
N GLN A 223 11.55 15.61 7.17
CA GLN A 223 12.10 16.21 8.40
C GLN A 223 11.07 16.71 9.45
N SER A 224 9.79 16.44 9.26
CA SER A 224 8.70 16.73 10.19
C SER A 224 7.51 15.77 10.04
N SER A 225 7.75 14.54 9.54
CA SER A 225 6.68 13.54 9.39
C SER A 225 6.44 12.77 10.69
N PRO A 226 5.16 12.57 11.10
CA PRO A 226 4.81 11.82 12.30
C PRO A 226 5.33 10.38 12.25
N SER A 227 5.58 9.77 13.41
CA SER A 227 5.90 8.34 13.52
C SER A 227 4.80 7.48 12.87
N VAL A 228 5.10 6.21 12.53
CA VAL A 228 4.05 5.31 12.01
C VAL A 228 2.94 5.15 13.06
N GLU A 229 3.28 5.07 14.35
CA GLU A 229 2.28 5.08 15.42
C GLU A 229 1.47 6.39 15.42
N GLU A 230 2.10 7.56 15.25
CA GLU A 230 1.41 8.85 15.22
C GLU A 230 0.57 9.04 13.96
N MET A 231 0.97 8.48 12.81
CA MET A 231 0.19 8.51 11.58
C MET A 231 -1.00 7.57 11.68
N LEU A 232 -0.79 6.35 12.19
CA LEU A 232 -1.87 5.42 12.51
C LEU A 232 -2.79 5.99 13.59
N ALA A 233 -2.25 6.69 14.58
CA ALA A 233 -3.03 7.41 15.59
C ALA A 233 -3.76 8.60 14.97
N ARG A 234 -3.19 9.33 14.01
CA ARG A 234 -3.90 10.40 13.28
C ARG A 234 -5.01 9.86 12.41
N ILE A 235 -4.84 8.67 11.83
CA ILE A 235 -5.90 7.95 11.11
C ILE A 235 -7.00 7.54 12.11
N ARG A 236 -6.64 6.85 13.20
CA ARG A 236 -7.58 6.36 14.22
C ARG A 236 -8.30 7.46 15.02
N LEU A 237 -7.59 8.52 15.42
CA LEU A 237 -8.12 9.65 16.18
C LEU A 237 -9.05 10.51 15.32
N SER A 238 -8.82 10.61 13.99
CA SER A 238 -9.79 11.27 13.12
C SER A 238 -11.08 10.45 12.97
N ASP A 239 -10.99 9.12 12.97
CA ASP A 239 -12.16 8.25 12.88
C ASP A 239 -12.96 8.24 14.21
N GLY A 240 -12.27 8.33 15.35
CA GLY A 240 -12.89 8.40 16.69
C GLY A 240 -13.48 9.77 17.04
N ALA A 241 -12.91 10.87 16.56
CA ALA A 241 -13.43 12.21 16.80
C ALA A 241 -14.73 12.48 16.02
N GLU A 242 -14.90 11.93 14.81
CA GLU A 242 -16.15 12.03 14.04
C GLU A 242 -17.29 11.19 14.66
N ALA A 243 -16.96 10.04 15.28
CA ALA A 243 -17.92 9.24 16.02
C ALA A 243 -18.44 9.95 17.29
N ALA A 244 -17.59 10.75 17.96
CA ALA A 244 -17.96 11.52 19.16
C ALA A 244 -18.80 12.78 18.85
N THR A 245 -18.79 13.28 17.61
CA THR A 245 -19.61 14.44 17.19
C THR A 245 -21.00 14.08 16.68
N ARG A 246 -21.31 12.79 16.51
CA ARG A 246 -22.70 12.34 16.31
C ARG A 246 -23.35 12.17 17.69
N ALA A 247 -23.90 13.26 18.20
CA ALA A 247 -24.96 13.15 19.21
C ALA A 247 -26.08 12.26 18.61
N PRO A 248 -26.66 11.32 19.37
CA PRO A 248 -27.83 10.60 18.89
C PRO A 248 -28.94 11.62 18.63
N ASP A 249 -29.48 11.63 17.42
CA ASP A 249 -30.69 12.38 17.10
C ASP A 249 -31.76 11.98 18.11
N ALA A 250 -32.15 12.95 18.94
CA ALA A 250 -33.26 12.79 19.85
C ALA A 250 -34.55 12.64 19.01
N PRO A 251 -35.40 11.63 19.28
CA PRO A 251 -36.70 11.56 18.63
C PRO A 251 -37.56 12.73 19.09
N ASP A 252 -38.06 13.48 18.11
CA ASP A 252 -39.00 14.58 18.30
C ASP A 252 -40.33 14.04 18.89
N GLY A 253 -40.73 14.60 20.04
CA GLY A 253 -42.12 14.58 20.51
C GLY A 253 -42.46 13.63 21.66
N ALA A 254 -42.34 14.11 22.90
CA ALA A 254 -43.26 13.79 24.00
C ALA A 254 -43.16 14.84 25.14
N ALA A 255 -44.32 15.28 25.62
CA ALA A 255 -44.55 16.32 26.64
C ALA A 255 -44.03 15.95 28.05
N PRO A 256 -43.87 16.93 28.98
CA PRO A 256 -43.25 16.69 30.28
C PRO A 256 -44.24 16.09 31.29
N GLY A 257 -43.83 15.00 31.93
CA GLY A 257 -44.50 14.41 33.09
C GLY A 257 -43.55 14.37 34.29
N ASP A 258 -44.07 14.83 35.43
CA ASP A 258 -43.38 14.96 36.72
C ASP A 258 -42.96 13.63 37.39
N GLY A 259 -41.78 13.65 38.02
CA GLY A 259 -41.42 12.82 39.19
C GLY A 259 -40.46 11.64 38.98
N PRO A 260 -39.93 11.02 40.05
CA PRO A 260 -38.99 11.61 41.02
C PRO A 260 -37.67 10.79 41.21
N ALA A 261 -36.67 11.48 41.77
CA ALA A 261 -35.46 11.08 42.56
C ALA A 261 -34.75 9.71 42.38
N PRO A 262 -33.40 9.68 42.27
CA PRO A 262 -32.61 8.46 42.16
C PRO A 262 -32.28 7.82 43.52
N GLY A 263 -32.47 6.50 43.62
CA GLY A 263 -32.00 5.63 44.71
C GLY A 263 -30.58 5.07 44.46
N PRO A 264 -29.92 4.51 45.49
CA PRO A 264 -28.46 4.39 45.56
C PRO A 264 -27.86 3.13 44.92
N SER A 265 -26.59 3.26 44.51
CA SER A 265 -25.70 2.20 44.05
C SER A 265 -25.41 1.12 45.11
N PRO A 266 -25.33 -0.16 44.70
CA PRO A 266 -24.41 -1.13 45.27
C PRO A 266 -23.20 -1.27 44.32
N GLY A 267 -21.94 -1.38 44.73
CA GLY A 267 -21.35 -2.08 45.86
C GLY A 267 -20.22 -2.95 45.28
N ASN A 268 -18.96 -2.56 45.49
CA ASN A 268 -17.77 -3.35 45.16
C ASN A 268 -17.64 -4.58 46.07
N PRO A 269 -17.06 -5.68 45.57
CA PRO A 269 -16.14 -6.51 46.35
C PRO A 269 -14.74 -6.48 45.70
N ALA A 270 -13.69 -6.08 46.42
CA ALA A 270 -12.81 -6.94 47.24
C ALA A 270 -12.08 -7.99 46.38
N GLU A 271 -10.82 -7.74 46.00
CA GLU A 271 -9.61 -8.25 46.69
C GLU A 271 -9.51 -9.78 46.68
N ASP A 272 -8.59 -10.32 45.85
CA ASP A 272 -7.82 -11.52 46.22
C ASP A 272 -6.49 -11.60 45.43
N ARG A 273 -5.39 -11.42 46.17
CA ARG A 273 -4.04 -11.97 45.96
C ARG A 273 -3.91 -13.16 46.95
N PRO A 274 -2.90 -14.07 46.97
CA PRO A 274 -1.61 -14.23 46.21
C PRO A 274 -1.48 -15.74 45.76
N PRO A 275 -0.31 -16.45 45.61
CA PRO A 275 1.08 -16.07 45.78
C PRO A 275 2.11 -16.51 44.72
N SER A 276 3.29 -15.96 44.96
CA SER A 276 4.63 -16.20 44.43
C SER A 276 5.03 -17.66 44.18
N GLY A 277 5.59 -17.90 43.00
CA GLY A 277 6.38 -19.10 42.66
C GLY A 277 7.70 -18.72 41.98
N ARG A 278 8.82 -18.93 42.68
CA ARG A 278 10.21 -18.85 42.22
C ARG A 278 10.58 -20.03 41.31
N SER A 279 11.35 -19.79 40.25
CA SER A 279 12.53 -20.59 39.83
C SER A 279 13.28 -19.80 38.74
N LYS A 280 14.54 -19.37 38.93
CA LYS A 280 15.84 -20.07 38.83
C LYS A 280 16.12 -20.69 37.44
N GLY A 281 17.19 -20.20 36.79
CA GLY A 281 17.93 -20.93 35.74
C GLY A 281 18.41 -20.03 34.59
N ALA A 282 19.60 -19.43 34.72
CA ALA A 282 20.81 -19.76 33.94
C ALA A 282 20.93 -18.98 32.61
N ASN A 283 21.69 -17.88 32.57
CA ASN A 283 23.12 -17.80 32.22
C ASN A 283 23.54 -18.61 30.98
N GLY A 284 23.83 -17.89 29.89
CA GLY A 284 24.50 -18.43 28.71
C GLY A 284 24.71 -17.36 27.62
N ALA A 285 25.85 -16.70 27.64
CA ALA A 285 26.42 -15.91 26.54
C ALA A 285 27.91 -16.33 26.38
N PRO A 286 28.62 -15.89 25.35
CA PRO A 286 28.44 -16.21 23.93
C PRO A 286 29.67 -16.94 23.36
N ALA A 287 29.50 -17.79 22.36
CA ALA A 287 30.62 -18.38 21.62
C ALA A 287 31.10 -17.42 20.52
N ARG A 288 32.35 -16.99 20.67
CA ARG A 288 33.17 -16.32 19.67
C ARG A 288 33.51 -17.31 18.55
N GLY A 289 33.48 -16.83 17.30
CA GLY A 289 33.97 -17.55 16.13
C GLY A 289 34.66 -16.58 15.18
N ASP A 290 35.94 -16.32 15.47
CA ASP A 290 36.87 -15.68 14.55
C ASP A 290 37.16 -16.62 13.37
N GLY A 291 36.91 -16.14 12.15
CA GLY A 291 37.18 -16.86 10.91
C GLY A 291 37.75 -15.94 9.86
N ARG A 292 39.02 -15.58 10.01
CA ARG A 292 39.84 -14.92 8.99
C ARG A 292 39.97 -15.82 7.76
N GLY A 293 39.63 -15.30 6.59
CA GLY A 293 39.86 -15.96 5.31
C GLY A 293 40.14 -14.94 4.23
N GLY A 294 41.30 -14.28 4.29
CA GLY A 294 41.80 -13.46 3.19
C GLY A 294 42.38 -14.33 2.07
N ARG A 295 42.20 -13.90 0.82
CA ARG A 295 43.02 -14.26 -0.35
C ARG A 295 42.67 -13.35 -1.55
N PRO A 296 43.53 -13.24 -2.58
CA PRO A 296 44.35 -12.05 -2.76
C PRO A 296 43.99 -11.23 -4.00
N ARG A 297 44.55 -10.01 -4.02
CA ARG A 297 44.69 -9.17 -5.22
C ARG A 297 45.53 -9.89 -6.27
N GLY A 298 45.04 -9.93 -7.50
CA GLY A 298 45.83 -10.08 -8.71
C GLY A 298 45.59 -8.86 -9.60
N GLY A 299 46.62 -8.01 -9.75
CA GLY A 299 46.89 -7.36 -11.04
C GLY A 299 47.33 -8.44 -12.03
N SER A 300 47.49 -8.23 -13.33
CA SER A 300 47.73 -7.03 -14.13
C SER A 300 47.86 -7.52 -15.57
N GLY A 301 47.61 -6.65 -16.55
CA GLY A 301 48.28 -6.72 -17.85
C GLY A 301 47.38 -7.00 -19.04
N GLY A 302 47.44 -6.10 -20.03
CA GLY A 302 46.83 -6.22 -21.35
C GLY A 302 46.14 -4.95 -21.78
#